data_AF-A0A202FDW7-F1
#
_entry.id   AF-A0A202FDW7-F1
#
_cell.length_a   1.000
_cell.length_b   1.000
_cell.length_c   1.000
_cell.angle_alpha   90.00
_cell.angle_beta   90.00
_cell.angle_gamma   90.00
#
_symmetry.space_group_name_H-M   'P 1'
#
loop_
_entity.id
_entity.type
_entity.pdbx_description
1 polymer ?
#
loop_
_entity_poly.entity_id
_entity_poly.type
_entity_poly.pdbx_seq_one_letter_code
_entity_poly.pdbx_strand_id
1 'polypeptide(L)'
;MSQPKKRFDWFGFIIGLISLYAGYLVTWYPLRSLSTIAVLFGFFAILRGVYQLWFGSQMTKFLGVRSGWTIFGAVVDIIIGIIFVAHVQVGVVAIVYMFAIWFLLDAVLQILTSRFYHFFGKKYYIFIVILACLNLLFAIILLFNPVLAGGFIVFMLAFFFFATGIAEIIEAF
;
A
#
# COMPACT_ATOMS: atom_id res chain seq x y z
N MET A 1 29.70 -11.13 -30.89
CA MET A 1 28.69 -11.27 -29.83
C MET A 1 27.31 -11.16 -30.46
N SER A 2 26.66 -12.30 -30.69
CA SER A 2 25.32 -12.37 -31.29
C SER A 2 24.28 -11.92 -30.27
N GLN A 3 23.71 -10.73 -30.48
CA GLN A 3 22.52 -10.25 -29.76
C GLN A 3 21.40 -11.30 -29.95
N PRO A 4 20.88 -11.95 -28.90
CA PRO A 4 19.76 -12.86 -29.06
C PRO A 4 18.56 -12.06 -29.58
N LYS A 5 17.90 -12.54 -30.64
CA LYS A 5 16.63 -11.96 -31.13
C LYS A 5 15.62 -12.00 -29.98
N LYS A 6 15.29 -10.84 -29.42
CA LYS A 6 14.19 -10.68 -28.46
C LYS A 6 12.92 -11.20 -29.15
N ARG A 7 12.40 -12.35 -28.71
CA ARG A 7 11.09 -12.83 -29.14
C ARG A 7 10.06 -11.92 -28.48
N PHE A 8 9.05 -11.51 -29.24
CA PHE A 8 7.91 -10.77 -28.70
C PHE A 8 7.33 -11.52 -27.51
N ASP A 9 7.26 -10.86 -26.36
CA ASP A 9 6.72 -11.45 -25.15
C ASP A 9 5.20 -11.24 -25.09
N TRP A 10 4.49 -12.24 -25.61
CA TRP A 10 3.03 -12.29 -25.56
C TRP A 10 2.47 -12.20 -24.15
N PHE A 11 3.19 -12.69 -23.14
CA PHE A 11 2.70 -12.69 -21.77
C PHE A 11 2.74 -11.28 -21.19
N GLY A 12 3.86 -10.56 -21.33
CA GLY A 12 3.98 -9.16 -20.95
C GLY A 12 2.96 -8.28 -21.65
N PHE A 13 2.74 -8.48 -22.95
CA PHE A 13 1.74 -7.70 -23.69
C PHE A 13 0.31 -7.88 -23.14
N ILE A 14 -0.11 -9.11 -22.83
CA ILE A 14 -1.43 -9.40 -22.27
C ILE A 14 -1.56 -8.80 -20.86
N ILE A 15 -0.54 -8.94 -20.02
CA ILE A 15 -0.51 -8.33 -18.69
C ILE A 15 -0.63 -6.81 -18.80
N GLY A 16 0.09 -6.20 -19.74
CA GLY A 16 0.05 -4.77 -19.97
C GLY A 16 -1.36 -4.27 -20.33
N LEU A 17 -2.06 -4.97 -21.23
CA LEU A 17 -3.45 -4.67 -21.59
C LEU A 17 -4.42 -4.83 -20.41
N ILE A 18 -4.28 -5.92 -19.64
CA ILE A 18 -5.11 -6.15 -18.44
C ILE A 18 -4.87 -5.02 -17.43
N SER A 19 -3.62 -4.61 -17.24
CA SER A 19 -3.24 -3.54 -16.32
C SER A 19 -3.84 -2.20 -16.75
N LEU A 20 -3.74 -1.83 -18.04
CA LEU A 20 -4.40 -0.63 -18.57
C LEU A 20 -5.92 -0.64 -18.34
N TYR A 21 -6.56 -1.79 -18.59
CA TYR A 21 -7.99 -1.93 -18.35
C TYR A 21 -8.36 -1.84 -16.86
N ALA A 22 -7.54 -2.41 -15.98
CA ALA A 22 -7.70 -2.25 -14.54
C ALA A 22 -7.57 -0.77 -14.12
N GLY A 23 -6.59 -0.04 -14.66
CA GLY A 23 -6.43 1.40 -14.45
C GLY A 23 -7.68 2.18 -14.85
N TYR A 24 -8.25 1.86 -16.02
CA TYR A 24 -9.52 2.43 -16.49
C TYR A 24 -10.71 2.12 -15.57
N LEU A 25 -10.83 0.88 -15.08
CA LEU A 25 -11.90 0.54 -14.13
C LEU A 25 -11.75 1.28 -12.80
N VAL A 26 -10.51 1.47 -12.34
CA VAL A 26 -10.23 2.17 -11.09
C VAL A 26 -10.60 3.64 -11.16
N THR A 27 -10.33 4.31 -12.29
CA THR A 27 -10.73 5.71 -12.48
C THR A 27 -12.24 5.88 -12.62
N TRP A 28 -12.92 4.94 -13.28
CA TRP A 28 -14.38 5.05 -13.47
C TRP A 28 -15.24 4.59 -12.31
N TYR A 29 -14.77 3.66 -11.50
CA TYR A 29 -15.53 3.13 -10.37
C TYR A 29 -14.77 3.31 -9.05
N PRO A 30 -14.44 4.56 -8.64
CA PRO A 30 -13.59 4.84 -7.48
C PRO A 30 -14.09 4.20 -6.18
N LEU A 31 -15.42 4.25 -5.95
CA LEU A 31 -16.06 3.66 -4.76
C LEU A 31 -15.98 2.13 -4.75
N ARG A 32 -16.15 1.49 -5.92
CA ARG A 32 -16.02 0.03 -6.03
C ARG A 32 -14.56 -0.38 -5.84
N SER A 33 -13.61 0.38 -6.38
CA SER A 33 -12.19 0.10 -6.20
C SER A 33 -11.77 0.20 -4.74
N LEU A 34 -12.18 1.24 -4.01
CA LEU A 34 -11.93 1.33 -2.57
C LEU A 34 -12.53 0.14 -1.81
N SER A 35 -13.75 -0.26 -2.17
CA SER A 35 -14.42 -1.43 -1.59
C SER A 35 -13.64 -2.72 -1.85
N THR A 36 -13.15 -2.93 -3.07
CA THR A 36 -12.32 -4.08 -3.42
C THR A 36 -11.00 -4.07 -2.64
N ILE A 37 -10.35 -2.92 -2.51
CA ILE A 37 -9.13 -2.78 -1.69
C ILE A 37 -9.44 -3.16 -0.24
N ALA A 38 -10.57 -2.71 0.32
CA ALA A 38 -10.99 -3.05 1.68
C ALA A 38 -11.20 -4.55 1.90
N VAL A 39 -11.86 -5.23 0.96
CA VAL A 39 -12.05 -6.68 1.02
C VAL A 39 -10.72 -7.42 0.90
N LEU A 40 -9.84 -7.00 -0.01
CA LEU A 40 -8.51 -7.61 -0.16
C LEU A 40 -7.67 -7.43 1.11
N PHE A 41 -7.64 -6.23 1.68
CA PHE A 41 -6.96 -5.98 2.95
C PHE A 41 -7.54 -6.83 4.09
N GLY A 42 -8.86 -6.95 4.18
CA GLY A 42 -9.52 -7.81 5.16
C GLY A 42 -9.11 -9.28 5.00
N PHE A 43 -9.09 -9.78 3.77
CA PHE A 43 -8.62 -11.13 3.47
C PHE A 43 -7.14 -11.34 3.84
N PHE A 44 -6.27 -10.39 3.48
CA PHE A 44 -4.85 -10.41 3.87
C PHE A 44 -4.67 -10.38 5.39
N ALA A 45 -5.47 -9.60 6.12
CA ALA A 45 -5.42 -9.55 7.58
C ALA A 45 -5.80 -10.90 8.21
N ILE A 46 -6.84 -11.57 7.69
CA ILE A 46 -7.21 -12.93 8.12
C ILE A 46 -6.06 -13.90 7.85
N LEU A 47 -5.51 -13.93 6.63
CA LEU A 47 -4.40 -14.82 6.27
C LEU A 47 -3.17 -14.59 7.15
N ARG A 48 -2.81 -13.33 7.38
CA ARG A 48 -1.69 -12.94 8.25
C ARG A 48 -1.93 -13.39 9.68
N GLY A 49 -3.12 -13.16 10.22
CA GLY A 49 -3.48 -13.59 11.57
C GLY A 49 -3.44 -15.12 11.71
N VAL A 50 -3.93 -15.88 10.72
CA VAL A 50 -3.83 -17.35 10.71
C VAL A 50 -2.36 -17.80 10.69
N TYR A 51 -1.52 -17.19 9.85
CA TYR A 51 -0.09 -17.47 9.80
C TYR A 51 0.60 -17.16 11.14
N GLN A 52 0.27 -16.03 11.77
CA GLN A 52 0.83 -15.62 13.04
C GLN A 52 0.39 -16.54 14.20
N LEU A 53 -0.84 -17.05 14.19
CA LEU A 53 -1.29 -18.08 15.13
C LEU A 53 -0.47 -19.37 14.98
N TRP A 54 -0.28 -19.83 13.74
CA TRP A 54 0.50 -21.03 13.46
C TRP A 54 1.95 -20.85 13.93
N PHE A 55 2.59 -19.74 13.56
CA PHE A 55 3.96 -19.44 13.94
C PHE A 55 4.14 -19.28 15.46
N GLY A 56 3.23 -18.57 16.13
CA GLY A 56 3.24 -18.41 17.59
C GLY A 56 3.07 -19.73 18.35
N SER A 57 2.25 -20.64 17.82
CA SER A 57 2.11 -22.00 18.32
C SER A 57 3.41 -22.81 18.19
N GLN A 58 4.11 -22.70 17.04
CA GLN A 58 5.39 -23.39 16.85
C GLN A 58 6.48 -22.83 17.77
N MET A 59 6.60 -21.51 17.90
CA MET A 59 7.58 -20.90 18.82
C MET A 59 7.35 -21.32 20.27
N THR A 60 6.10 -21.39 20.71
CA THR A 60 5.77 -21.84 22.07
C THR A 60 6.15 -23.31 22.30
N LYS A 61 5.96 -24.16 21.28
CA LYS A 61 6.34 -25.59 21.33
C LYS A 61 7.85 -25.83 21.32
N PHE A 62 8.61 -25.08 20.52
CA PHE A 62 10.04 -25.33 20.34
C PHE A 62 10.95 -24.53 21.27
N LEU A 63 10.56 -23.31 21.65
CA LEU A 63 11.41 -22.38 22.42
C LEU A 63 10.93 -22.20 23.86
N GLY A 64 9.76 -22.75 24.24
CA GLY A 64 9.18 -22.58 25.58
C GLY A 64 8.75 -21.15 25.93
N VAL A 65 8.93 -20.20 25.00
CA VAL A 65 8.52 -18.80 25.17
C VAL A 65 7.03 -18.70 24.87
N ARG A 66 6.21 -18.51 25.91
CA ARG A 66 4.79 -18.15 25.74
C ARG A 66 4.68 -16.75 25.17
N SER A 67 4.57 -16.63 23.84
CA SER A 67 4.29 -15.34 23.22
C SER A 67 2.80 -15.04 23.24
N GLY A 68 2.27 -14.78 24.44
CA GLY A 68 0.86 -14.40 24.63
C GLY A 68 0.47 -13.17 23.80
N TRP A 69 1.41 -12.23 23.63
CA TRP A 69 1.26 -11.06 22.76
C TRP A 69 1.11 -11.41 21.28
N THR A 70 1.87 -12.40 20.78
CA THR A 70 1.77 -12.83 19.37
C THR A 70 0.42 -13.49 19.09
N ILE A 71 -0.07 -14.33 20.01
CA ILE A 71 -1.37 -15.00 19.87
C ILE A 71 -2.51 -13.97 19.95
N PHE A 72 -2.46 -13.05 20.92
CA PHE A 72 -3.45 -11.99 21.05
C PHE A 72 -3.51 -11.11 19.79
N GLY A 73 -2.36 -10.64 19.28
CA GLY A 73 -2.31 -9.85 18.05
C GLY A 73 -2.87 -10.60 16.84
N ALA A 74 -2.64 -11.91 16.77
CA ALA A 74 -3.15 -12.74 15.68
C ALA A 74 -4.68 -12.87 15.70
N VAL A 75 -5.27 -13.02 16.91
CA VAL A 75 -6.74 -13.03 17.07
C VAL A 75 -7.33 -11.67 16.68
N VAL A 76 -6.70 -10.57 17.10
CA VAL A 76 -7.13 -9.21 16.73
C VAL A 76 -7.09 -9.02 15.21
N ASP A 77 -6.00 -9.40 14.55
CA ASP A 77 -5.87 -9.30 13.08
C ASP A 77 -6.97 -10.08 12.35
N ILE A 78 -7.31 -11.29 12.82
CA ILE A 78 -8.41 -12.09 12.24
C ILE A 78 -9.76 -11.40 12.44
N ILE A 79 -10.04 -10.89 13.64
CA ILE A 79 -11.30 -10.20 13.93
C ILE A 79 -11.44 -8.94 13.06
N ILE A 80 -10.38 -8.13 12.96
CA ILE A 80 -10.35 -6.95 12.10
C ILE A 80 -10.60 -7.35 10.64
N GLY A 81 -9.93 -8.39 10.16
CA GLY A 81 -10.11 -8.88 8.81
C GLY A 81 -11.53 -9.36 8.52
N ILE A 82 -12.16 -10.08 9.46
CA ILE A 82 -13.57 -10.49 9.36
C ILE A 82 -14.49 -9.27 9.31
N ILE A 83 -14.26 -8.27 10.16
CA ILE A 83 -15.05 -7.03 10.17
C ILE A 83 -14.95 -6.33 8.81
N PHE A 84 -13.76 -6.25 8.21
CA PHE A 84 -13.57 -5.60 6.92
C PHE A 84 -14.31 -6.31 5.78
N VAL A 85 -14.30 -7.66 5.78
CA VAL A 85 -15.00 -8.45 4.77
C VAL A 85 -16.51 -8.41 4.98
N ALA A 86 -16.99 -8.47 6.23
CA ALA A 86 -18.41 -8.43 6.56
C ALA A 86 -19.03 -7.03 6.39
N HIS A 87 -18.27 -5.98 6.72
CA HIS A 87 -18.72 -4.58 6.68
C HIS A 87 -17.74 -3.75 5.86
N VAL A 88 -17.87 -3.85 4.54
CA VAL A 88 -16.95 -3.21 3.57
C VAL A 88 -16.83 -1.70 3.79
N GLN A 89 -17.92 -1.02 4.17
CA GLN A 89 -17.87 0.42 4.48
C GLN A 89 -16.92 0.76 5.63
N VAL A 90 -16.88 -0.08 6.67
CA VAL A 90 -15.96 0.09 7.81
C VAL A 90 -14.52 -0.10 7.33
N GLY A 91 -14.28 -1.11 6.50
CA GLY A 91 -12.96 -1.34 5.90
C GLY A 91 -12.49 -0.17 5.03
N VAL A 92 -13.38 0.41 4.21
CA VAL A 92 -13.06 1.59 3.39
C VAL A 92 -12.67 2.78 4.27
N VAL A 93 -13.47 3.10 5.28
CA VAL A 93 -13.18 4.20 6.21
C VAL A 93 -11.85 3.97 6.93
N ALA A 94 -11.62 2.75 7.43
CA ALA A 94 -10.39 2.40 8.12
C ALA A 94 -9.15 2.55 7.22
N ILE A 95 -9.22 2.11 5.96
CA ILE A 95 -8.11 2.25 5.00
C ILE A 95 -7.81 3.70 4.67
N VAL A 96 -8.86 4.51 4.47
CA VAL A 96 -8.71 5.94 4.20
C VAL A 96 -7.99 6.64 5.35
N TYR A 97 -8.40 6.39 6.60
CA TYR A 97 -7.73 6.97 7.76
C TYR A 97 -6.33 6.39 8.00
N MET A 98 -6.16 5.07 7.84
CA MET A 98 -4.85 4.42 7.96
C MET A 98 -3.85 5.01 6.97
N PHE A 99 -4.29 5.26 5.73
CA PHE A 99 -3.48 5.90 4.70
C PHE A 99 -3.11 7.34 5.05
N ALA A 100 -4.08 8.15 5.53
CA ALA A 100 -3.81 9.52 5.96
C ALA A 100 -2.83 9.58 7.16
N ILE A 101 -3.01 8.69 8.15
CA ILE A 101 -2.11 8.56 9.31
C ILE A 101 -0.73 8.11 8.84
N TRP A 102 -0.65 7.17 7.89
CA TRP A 102 0.63 6.72 7.34
C TRP A 102 1.38 7.88 6.67
N PHE A 103 0.70 8.69 5.86
CA PHE A 103 1.28 9.88 5.24
C PHE A 103 1.75 10.90 6.29
N LEU A 104 1.00 11.07 7.38
CA LEU A 104 1.38 11.96 8.48
C LEU A 104 2.64 11.47 9.18
N LEU A 105 2.71 10.16 9.49
CA LEU A 105 3.89 9.55 10.08
C LEU A 105 5.11 9.66 9.16
N ASP A 106 4.93 9.40 7.86
CA ASP A 106 6.00 9.52 6.86
C ASP A 106 6.52 10.96 6.79
N ALA A 107 5.64 11.96 6.76
CA ALA A 107 6.04 13.36 6.79
C ALA A 107 6.84 13.73 8.05
N VAL A 108 6.39 13.29 9.24
CA VAL A 108 7.10 13.52 10.50
C VAL A 108 8.48 12.86 10.48
N LEU A 109 8.56 11.59 10.06
CA LEU A 109 9.82 10.85 9.95
C LEU A 109 10.78 11.47 8.93
N GLN A 110 10.25 11.99 7.83
CA GLN A 110 11.03 12.69 6.80
C GLN A 110 11.64 13.99 7.35
N ILE A 111 10.89 14.76 8.14
CA ILE A 111 11.40 15.96 8.82
C ILE A 111 12.49 15.58 9.84
N LEU A 112 12.27 14.54 10.64
CA LEU A 112 13.24 14.10 11.64
C LEU A 112 14.55 13.62 10.99
N THR A 113 14.44 12.82 9.93
CA THR A 113 15.59 12.26 9.22
C THR A 113 16.28 13.30 8.34
N SER A 114 15.58 14.38 7.92
CA SER A 114 16.14 15.49 7.12
C SER A 114 17.44 16.06 7.72
N ARG A 115 17.55 16.07 9.06
CA ARG A 115 18.73 16.55 9.79
C ARG A 115 20.01 15.77 9.45
N PHE A 116 19.90 14.47 9.17
CA PHE A 116 21.05 13.64 8.78
C PHE A 116 21.52 13.93 7.35
N TYR A 117 20.63 14.42 6.47
CA TYR A 117 20.96 14.72 5.07
C TYR A 117 21.78 15.99 4.88
N HIS A 118 22.07 16.74 5.95
CA HIS A 118 23.01 17.86 5.89
C HIS A 118 24.39 17.44 5.38
N PHE A 119 24.77 16.16 5.57
CA PHE A 119 26.05 15.59 5.14
C PHE A 119 26.23 15.50 3.62
N PHE A 120 25.14 15.43 2.85
CA PHE A 120 25.16 15.29 1.37
C PHE A 120 25.09 16.63 0.63
N GLY A 121 24.99 17.75 1.37
CA GLY A 121 25.04 19.11 0.81
C GLY A 121 23.78 19.94 1.09
N LYS A 122 24.00 21.25 1.27
CA LYS A 122 22.98 22.23 1.71
C LYS A 122 21.75 22.30 0.79
N LYS A 123 21.92 22.13 -0.53
CA LYS A 123 20.81 22.16 -1.51
C LYS A 123 19.88 20.95 -1.35
N TYR A 124 20.45 19.77 -1.15
CA TYR A 124 19.69 18.53 -0.97
C TYR A 124 18.89 18.55 0.33
N TYR A 125 19.51 19.05 1.41
CA TYR A 125 18.83 19.30 2.68
C TYR A 125 17.60 20.21 2.53
N ILE A 126 17.76 21.39 1.90
CA ILE A 126 16.65 22.33 1.71
C ILE A 126 15.51 21.71 0.89
N PHE A 127 15.85 20.98 -0.18
CA PHE A 127 14.86 20.31 -1.02
C PHE A 127 14.04 19.27 -0.24
N ILE A 128 14.68 18.41 0.57
CA ILE A 128 13.99 17.43 1.41
C ILE A 128 13.08 18.11 2.42
N VAL A 129 13.55 19.18 3.08
CA VAL A 129 12.74 19.89 4.08
C VAL A 129 11.49 20.50 3.44
N ILE A 130 11.60 21.09 2.23
CA ILE A 130 10.45 21.61 1.49
C ILE A 130 9.46 20.49 1.16
N LEU A 131 9.94 19.37 0.62
CA LEU A 131 9.09 18.21 0.32
C LEU A 131 8.40 17.66 1.58
N ALA A 132 9.11 17.61 2.70
CA ALA A 132 8.57 17.11 3.95
C ALA A 132 7.47 18.04 4.52
N CYS A 133 7.65 19.36 4.40
CA CYS A 133 6.60 20.32 4.75
C CYS A 133 5.37 20.21 3.84
N LEU A 134 5.57 20.01 2.54
CA LEU A 134 4.46 19.79 1.60
C LEU A 134 3.73 18.47 1.90
N ASN A 135 4.47 17.40 2.19
CA ASN A 135 3.90 16.12 2.57
C ASN A 135 3.10 16.22 3.87
N LEU A 136 3.62 16.95 4.87
CA LEU A 136 2.92 17.19 6.13
C LEU A 136 1.60 17.94 5.91
N LEU A 137 1.63 19.02 5.13
CA LEU A 137 0.43 19.78 4.77
C LEU A 137 -0.59 18.89 4.08
N PHE A 138 -0.14 18.10 3.10
CA PHE A 138 -0.98 17.18 2.36
C PHE A 138 -1.61 16.13 3.28
N ALA A 139 -0.82 15.50 4.16
CA ALA A 139 -1.29 14.53 5.14
C ALA A 139 -2.36 15.09 6.08
N ILE A 140 -2.18 16.33 6.55
CA ILE A 140 -3.18 17.03 7.38
C ILE A 140 -4.49 17.20 6.60
N ILE A 141 -4.42 17.64 5.33
CA ILE A 141 -5.61 17.80 4.48
C ILE A 141 -6.32 16.45 4.30
N LEU A 142 -5.59 15.37 4.03
CA LEU A 142 -6.15 14.03 3.86
C LEU A 142 -6.82 13.51 5.14
N LEU A 143 -6.27 13.82 6.31
CA LEU A 143 -6.80 13.39 7.60
C LEU A 143 -8.15 14.05 7.92
N PHE A 144 -8.30 15.34 7.59
CA PHE A 144 -9.55 16.06 7.79
C PHE A 144 -10.55 15.93 6.63
N ASN A 145 -10.09 15.47 5.46
CA ASN A 145 -10.94 15.24 4.29
C ASN A 145 -10.81 13.80 3.78
N PRO A 146 -11.57 12.85 4.36
CA PRO A 146 -11.49 11.44 4.00
C PRO A 146 -11.91 11.16 2.54
N VAL A 147 -12.72 12.04 1.95
CA VAL A 147 -13.10 11.92 0.53
C VAL A 147 -11.89 12.16 -0.37
N LEU A 148 -11.08 13.19 -0.06
CA LEU A 148 -9.83 13.45 -0.78
C LEU A 148 -8.81 12.32 -0.57
N ALA A 149 -8.71 11.79 0.65
CA ALA A 149 -7.84 10.64 0.95
C ALA A 149 -8.23 9.39 0.16
N GLY A 150 -9.53 9.04 0.11
CA GLY A 150 -10.02 7.97 -0.74
C GLY A 150 -9.75 8.21 -2.23
N GLY A 151 -9.99 9.43 -2.71
CA GLY A 151 -9.69 9.83 -4.09
C GLY A 151 -8.21 9.71 -4.43
N PHE A 152 -7.31 10.09 -3.51
CA PHE A 152 -5.87 9.99 -3.71
C PHE A 152 -5.39 8.53 -3.76
N ILE A 153 -5.93 7.65 -2.93
CA ILE A 153 -5.65 6.19 -3.00
C ILE A 153 -6.05 5.66 -4.38
N VAL A 154 -7.25 6.00 -4.86
CA VAL A 154 -7.73 5.58 -6.18
C VAL A 154 -6.83 6.13 -7.30
N PHE A 155 -6.45 7.41 -7.21
CA PHE A 155 -5.55 8.03 -8.16
C PHE A 155 -4.19 7.33 -8.22
N MET A 156 -3.57 7.05 -7.07
CA MET A 156 -2.29 6.34 -7.00
C MET A 156 -2.40 4.93 -7.58
N LEU A 157 -3.49 4.21 -7.27
CA LEU A 157 -3.70 2.87 -7.78
C LEU A 157 -3.92 2.86 -9.31
N ALA A 158 -4.71 3.81 -9.83
CA ALA A 158 -4.90 3.97 -11.28
C ALA A 158 -3.59 4.32 -11.98
N PHE A 159 -2.83 5.28 -11.42
CA PHE A 159 -1.52 5.65 -11.94
C PHE A 159 -0.56 4.46 -11.99
N PHE A 160 -0.53 3.63 -10.93
CA PHE A 160 0.27 2.42 -10.89
C PHE A 160 -0.13 1.43 -12.00
N PHE A 161 -1.43 1.17 -12.19
CA PHE A 161 -1.91 0.30 -13.26
C PHE A 161 -1.59 0.85 -14.66
N PHE A 162 -1.72 2.16 -14.88
CA PHE A 162 -1.35 2.74 -16.16
C PHE A 162 0.16 2.67 -16.41
N ALA A 163 0.98 3.01 -15.41
CA ALA A 163 2.44 2.96 -15.53
C ALA A 163 2.95 1.54 -15.80
N THR A 164 2.45 0.56 -15.04
CA THR A 164 2.79 -0.87 -15.26
C THR A 164 2.27 -1.36 -16.60
N GLY A 165 1.05 -0.99 -17.00
CA GLY A 165 0.48 -1.36 -18.28
C GLY A 165 1.31 -0.88 -19.47
N ILE A 166 1.77 0.38 -19.42
CA ILE A 166 2.64 0.95 -20.44
C ILE A 166 4.02 0.28 -20.41
N ALA A 167 4.60 0.07 -19.22
CA ALA A 167 5.92 -0.55 -19.09
C ALA A 167 5.96 -1.98 -19.66
N GLU A 168 4.99 -2.82 -19.30
CA GLU A 168 4.87 -4.21 -19.77
C GLU A 168 4.67 -4.29 -21.30
N ILE A 169 3.89 -3.37 -21.87
CA ILE A 169 3.74 -3.29 -23.33
C ILE A 169 5.07 -2.94 -23.99
N ILE A 170 5.82 -1.97 -23.45
CA ILE A 170 7.14 -1.58 -23.99
C ILE A 170 8.14 -2.74 -23.89
N GLU A 171 8.16 -3.46 -22.76
CA GLU A 171 9.07 -4.58 -22.54
C GLU A 171 8.78 -5.79 -23.43
N ALA A 172 7.52 -5.96 -23.84
CA ALA A 172 7.07 -7.04 -24.71
C ALA A 172 7.61 -6.94 -26.16
N PHE A 173 7.99 -5.74 -26.62
CA PHE A 173 8.65 -5.52 -27.90
C PHE A 173 10.20 -5.59 -27.80
#